data_AF-A0A8T5MYY6-F1
#
_entry.id   AF-A0A8T5MYY6-F1
#
_cell.length_a   1.000
_cell.length_b   1.000
_cell.length_c   1.000
_cell.angle_alpha   90.00
_cell.angle_beta   90.00
_cell.angle_gamma   90.00
#
_symmetry.space_group_name_H-M   'P 1'
#
loop_
_entity.id
_entity.type
_entity.pdbx_description
1 polymer ?
#
loop_
_entity_poly.entity_id
_entity_poly.type
_entity_poly.pdbx_seq_one_letter_code
_entity_poly.pdbx_strand_id
1 'polypeptide(L)'
;RNVSIPKTIFVKKNDIYKDYVNELFKELGSPLIFKEPSTSFSLRVEKVYNTDEFVKIAKRFIKLSDRIVAQEYIESQFDWRIGVLNGRFLYGCKYIMPSETFKIQATINGHVVYCAVKSAPKEKIPMDVIDLAIKAANSIGKGLYGVDLKEANDTTYVIEVNDNPSLESGELDYYPNVYREIISYLTGR
;
A
#
# COMPACT_ATOMS: atom_id res chain seq x y z
N ARG A 1 -11.18 11.54 -8.46
CA ARG A 1 -10.75 12.83 -7.84
C ARG A 1 -11.19 12.82 -6.36
N ASN A 2 -10.41 13.41 -5.45
CA ASN A 2 -10.59 13.37 -3.98
C ASN A 2 -10.42 11.98 -3.32
N VAL A 3 -9.37 11.23 -3.67
CA VAL A 3 -8.94 10.07 -2.87
C VAL A 3 -7.82 10.57 -1.96
N SER A 4 -7.97 10.40 -0.64
CA SER A 4 -6.94 10.74 0.33
C SER A 4 -5.76 9.79 0.14
N ILE A 5 -4.57 10.35 -0.11
CA ILE A 5 -3.30 9.63 -0.23
C ILE A 5 -2.24 10.37 0.59
N PRO A 6 -1.19 9.69 1.10
CA PRO A 6 -0.08 10.39 1.73
C PRO A 6 0.54 11.38 0.74
N LYS A 7 1.14 12.47 1.22
CA LYS A 7 1.85 13.39 0.31
C LYS A 7 2.90 12.62 -0.48
N THR A 8 2.86 12.78 -1.80
CA THR A 8 3.62 11.94 -2.72
C THR A 8 4.24 12.78 -3.83
N ILE A 9 5.54 12.63 -4.04
CA ILE A 9 6.32 13.35 -5.05
C ILE A 9 7.02 12.32 -5.94
N PHE A 10 6.86 12.49 -7.26
CA PHE A 10 7.60 11.71 -8.25
C PHE A 10 8.95 12.38 -8.52
N VAL A 11 10.02 11.73 -8.06
CA VAL A 11 11.40 12.18 -8.24
C VAL A 11 11.94 11.63 -9.56
N LYS A 12 12.42 12.52 -10.44
CA LYS A 12 13.11 12.09 -11.66
C LYS A 12 14.54 11.69 -11.34
N LYS A 13 15.07 10.74 -12.10
CA LYS A 13 16.46 10.27 -11.98
C LYS A 13 17.51 11.38 -11.95
N ASN A 14 17.31 12.46 -12.71
CA ASN A 14 18.28 13.56 -12.82
C ASN A 14 18.19 14.58 -11.68
N ASP A 15 17.14 14.53 -10.84
CA ASP A 15 16.90 15.51 -9.77
C ASP A 15 17.46 15.02 -8.41
N ILE A 16 18.23 13.93 -8.39
CA ILE A 16 18.71 13.30 -7.16
C ILE A 16 20.06 13.89 -6.72
N TYR A 17 20.01 15.11 -6.20
CA TYR A 17 21.12 15.79 -5.54
C TYR A 17 20.74 16.24 -4.12
N LYS A 18 21.74 16.51 -3.28
CA LYS A 18 21.54 16.69 -1.82
C LYS A 18 20.51 17.77 -1.48
N ASP A 19 20.59 18.94 -2.11
CA ASP A 19 19.69 20.05 -1.79
C ASP A 19 18.24 19.75 -2.14
N TYR A 20 17.99 19.15 -3.31
CA TYR A 20 16.64 18.71 -3.68
C TYR A 20 16.08 17.69 -2.68
N VAL A 21 16.89 16.70 -2.28
CA VAL A 21 16.48 15.70 -1.30
C VAL A 21 16.23 16.32 0.08
N ASN A 22 17.02 17.30 0.50
CA ASN A 22 16.77 18.04 1.73
C ASN A 22 15.41 18.75 1.69
N GLU A 23 15.04 19.35 0.56
CA GLU A 23 13.71 19.95 0.37
C GLU A 23 12.59 18.90 0.43
N LEU A 24 12.79 17.69 -0.13
CA LEU A 24 11.83 16.60 0.02
C LEU A 24 11.58 16.25 1.50
N PHE A 25 12.63 16.15 2.31
CA PHE A 25 12.49 15.88 3.76
C PHE A 25 11.80 17.02 4.51
N LYS A 26 11.96 18.28 4.08
CA LYS A 26 11.22 19.42 4.64
C LYS A 26 9.74 19.37 4.28
N GLU A 27 9.40 18.97 3.06
CA GLU A 27 8.03 18.95 2.56
C GLU A 27 7.22 17.73 3.05
N LEU A 28 7.85 16.55 3.03
CA LEU A 28 7.23 15.26 3.30
C LEU A 28 7.51 14.71 4.71
N GLY A 29 8.41 15.35 5.46
CA GLY A 29 8.82 14.94 6.81
C GLY A 29 9.94 13.90 6.83
N SER A 30 10.26 13.39 8.02
CA SER A 30 11.18 12.27 8.22
C SER A 30 10.57 11.30 9.22
N PRO A 31 10.63 9.98 8.98
CA PRO A 31 11.21 9.32 7.80
C PRO A 31 10.33 9.42 6.55
N LEU A 32 10.93 9.15 5.39
CA LEU A 32 10.24 9.05 4.09
C LEU A 32 10.12 7.61 3.63
N ILE A 33 9.08 7.31 2.88
CA ILE A 33 8.96 6.08 2.11
C ILE A 33 9.42 6.31 0.69
N PHE A 34 10.38 5.50 0.26
CA PHE A 34 10.99 5.55 -1.06
C PHE A 34 10.65 4.27 -1.84
N LYS A 35 9.87 4.40 -2.92
CA LYS A 35 9.32 3.27 -3.68
C LYS A 35 9.69 3.33 -5.14
N GLU A 36 10.08 2.19 -5.71
CA GLU A 36 10.13 2.04 -7.15
C GLU A 36 8.70 1.75 -7.70
N PRO A 37 8.19 2.52 -8.69
CA PRO A 37 6.78 2.47 -9.09
C PRO A 37 6.26 1.12 -9.63
N SER A 38 7.13 0.23 -10.10
CA SER A 38 6.73 -0.95 -10.87
C SER A 38 6.91 -2.30 -10.17
N THR A 39 7.11 -2.32 -8.84
CA THR A 39 7.34 -3.58 -8.10
C THR A 39 6.18 -4.05 -7.26
N SER A 40 6.05 -5.37 -7.13
CA SER A 40 5.18 -6.05 -6.17
C SER A 40 5.90 -6.44 -4.87
N PHE A 41 5.13 -6.88 -3.87
CA PHE A 41 5.59 -7.49 -2.61
C PHE A 41 6.54 -6.63 -1.76
N SER A 42 6.43 -5.30 -1.82
CA SER A 42 7.33 -4.37 -1.08
C SER A 42 8.83 -4.56 -1.35
N LEU A 43 9.21 -5.28 -2.42
CA LEU A 43 10.61 -5.63 -2.71
C LEU A 43 11.48 -4.39 -2.93
N ARG A 44 10.89 -3.28 -3.36
CA ARG A 44 11.58 -1.99 -3.57
C ARG A 44 10.87 -0.84 -2.88
N VAL A 45 10.54 -1.05 -1.61
CA VAL A 45 10.04 -0.01 -0.70
C VAL A 45 11.05 0.10 0.44
N GLU A 46 11.61 1.29 0.66
CA GLU A 46 12.56 1.55 1.74
C GLU A 46 12.09 2.73 2.59
N LYS A 47 12.32 2.65 3.90
CA LYS A 47 12.06 3.74 4.85
C LYS A 47 13.38 4.44 5.12
N VAL A 48 13.45 5.73 4.80
CA VAL A 48 14.68 6.50 4.72
C VAL A 48 14.62 7.66 5.70
N TYR A 49 15.66 7.85 6.51
CA TYR A 49 15.65 8.82 7.62
C TYR A 49 16.40 10.12 7.30
N ASN A 50 17.30 10.10 6.33
CA ASN A 50 18.12 11.25 5.97
C ASN A 50 18.56 11.25 4.50
N THR A 51 19.09 12.40 4.09
CA THR A 51 19.53 12.66 2.71
C THR A 51 20.63 11.74 2.21
N ASP A 52 21.61 11.39 3.05
CA ASP A 52 22.71 10.53 2.62
C ASP A 52 22.22 9.09 2.36
N GLU A 53 21.32 8.59 3.22
CA GLU A 53 20.65 7.30 3.01
C GLU A 53 19.80 7.30 1.73
N PHE A 54 19.03 8.38 1.50
CA PHE A 54 18.21 8.53 0.30
C PHE A 54 19.04 8.45 -0.96
N VAL A 55 20.12 9.26 -1.06
CA VAL A 55 21.00 9.28 -2.23
C VAL A 55 21.66 7.93 -2.47
N LYS A 56 22.04 7.22 -1.39
CA LYS A 56 22.61 5.87 -1.48
C LYS A 56 21.61 4.87 -2.07
N ILE A 57 20.37 4.87 -1.60
CA ILE A 57 19.32 3.94 -2.06
C ILE A 57 18.89 4.30 -3.48
N ALA A 58 18.73 5.59 -3.78
CA ALA A 58 18.36 6.10 -5.09
C ALA A 58 19.29 5.62 -6.20
N LYS A 59 20.60 5.59 -5.98
CA LYS A 59 21.59 5.05 -6.94
C LYS A 59 21.33 3.59 -7.33
N ARG A 60 20.66 2.80 -6.48
CA ARG A 60 20.25 1.42 -6.79
C ARG A 60 18.96 1.40 -7.61
N PHE A 61 17.97 2.20 -7.24
CA PHE A 61 16.63 2.17 -7.86
C PHE A 61 16.58 2.85 -9.24
N ILE A 62 17.34 3.94 -9.47
CA ILE A 62 17.38 4.64 -10.78
C ILE A 62 18.02 3.84 -11.92
N LYS A 63 18.65 2.70 -11.61
CA LYS A 63 19.13 1.76 -12.63
C LYS A 63 17.97 0.98 -13.26
N LEU A 64 16.81 0.97 -12.59
CA LEU A 64 15.67 0.11 -12.90
C LEU A 64 14.45 0.93 -13.34
N SER A 65 14.36 2.20 -12.94
CA SER A 65 13.25 3.09 -13.28
C SER A 65 13.72 4.53 -13.51
N ASP A 66 13.06 5.24 -14.42
CA ASP A 66 13.33 6.66 -14.71
C ASP A 66 12.75 7.61 -13.65
N ARG A 67 11.82 7.08 -12.83
CA ARG A 67 11.16 7.81 -11.75
C ARG A 67 11.13 6.98 -10.49
N ILE A 68 11.18 7.66 -9.37
CA ILE A 68 11.01 7.06 -8.05
C ILE A 68 9.95 7.84 -7.29
N VAL A 69 9.22 7.16 -6.41
CA VAL A 69 8.21 7.78 -5.56
C VAL A 69 8.83 8.08 -4.20
N ALA A 70 8.85 9.35 -3.81
CA ALA A 70 9.07 9.78 -2.43
C ALA A 70 7.71 10.09 -1.81
N GLN A 71 7.40 9.47 -0.68
CA GLN A 71 6.09 9.54 -0.06
C GLN A 71 6.25 9.78 1.45
N GLU A 72 5.36 10.59 2.02
CA GLU A 72 5.20 10.77 3.45
C GLU A 72 5.00 9.43 4.16
N TYR A 73 5.68 9.24 5.28
CA TYR A 73 5.49 8.05 6.10
C TYR A 73 4.26 8.21 7.00
N ILE A 74 3.28 7.32 6.79
CA ILE A 74 2.13 7.19 7.68
C ILE A 74 2.40 6.03 8.65
N GLU A 75 2.58 6.36 9.92
CA GLU A 75 2.70 5.37 10.99
C GLU A 75 1.32 4.75 11.26
N SER A 76 1.28 3.42 11.32
CA SER A 76 0.06 2.70 11.67
C SER A 76 0.41 1.35 12.28
N GLN A 77 -0.49 0.84 13.14
CA GLN A 77 -0.34 -0.45 13.82
C GLN A 77 -0.62 -1.63 12.90
N PHE A 78 -1.40 -1.40 11.84
CA PHE A 78 -1.73 -2.37 10.82
C PHE A 78 -2.18 -1.62 9.56
N ASP A 79 -2.15 -2.30 8.42
CA ASP A 79 -2.69 -1.80 7.16
C ASP A 79 -3.98 -2.55 6.84
N TRP A 80 -5.00 -1.85 6.35
CA TRP A 80 -6.19 -2.48 5.81
C TRP A 80 -5.93 -2.95 4.38
N ARG A 81 -6.44 -4.13 4.04
CA ARG A 81 -6.65 -4.56 2.65
C ARG A 81 -8.14 -4.74 2.44
N ILE A 82 -8.68 -3.99 1.48
CA ILE A 82 -10.09 -4.06 1.09
C ILE A 82 -10.19 -4.55 -0.34
N GLY A 83 -10.83 -5.70 -0.52
CA GLY A 83 -11.23 -6.19 -1.83
C GLY A 83 -12.43 -5.43 -2.37
N VAL A 84 -12.35 -5.01 -3.63
CA VAL A 84 -13.44 -4.34 -4.34
C VAL A 84 -13.65 -5.05 -5.67
N LEU A 85 -14.89 -5.42 -5.97
CA LEU A 85 -15.29 -6.01 -7.24
C LEU A 85 -16.43 -5.19 -7.83
N ASN A 86 -16.27 -4.73 -9.09
CA ASN A 86 -17.30 -3.95 -9.77
C ASN A 86 -17.79 -2.73 -8.96
N GLY A 87 -16.86 -2.06 -8.28
CA GLY A 87 -17.15 -0.92 -7.42
C GLY A 87 -17.97 -1.24 -6.16
N ARG A 88 -17.99 -2.50 -5.72
CA ARG A 88 -18.63 -2.96 -4.49
C ARG A 88 -17.61 -3.62 -3.58
N PHE A 89 -17.77 -3.45 -2.28
CA PHE A 89 -16.99 -4.18 -1.27
C PHE A 89 -17.11 -5.69 -1.47
N LEU A 90 -15.99 -6.41 -1.41
CA LEU A 90 -15.90 -7.86 -1.58
C LEU A 90 -15.38 -8.56 -0.31
N TYR A 91 -14.26 -8.09 0.25
CA TYR A 91 -13.68 -8.62 1.48
C TYR A 91 -12.84 -7.56 2.19
N GLY A 92 -12.46 -7.82 3.45
CA GLY A 92 -11.54 -6.96 4.16
C GLY A 92 -10.73 -7.69 5.21
N CYS A 93 -9.46 -7.34 5.33
CA CYS A 93 -8.54 -7.90 6.32
C CYS A 93 -7.53 -6.87 6.81
N LYS A 94 -6.84 -7.19 7.91
CA LYS A 94 -5.74 -6.42 8.46
C LYS A 94 -4.42 -7.14 8.21
N TYR A 95 -3.45 -6.41 7.69
CA TYR A 95 -2.04 -6.78 7.69
C TYR A 95 -1.37 -6.16 8.93
N ILE A 96 -1.13 -6.98 9.94
CA ILE A 96 -0.48 -6.55 11.19
C ILE A 96 1.03 -6.65 11.01
N MET A 97 1.68 -5.50 10.93
CA MET A 97 3.12 -5.41 10.74
C MET A 97 3.84 -5.91 12.01
N PRO A 98 4.84 -6.80 11.90
CA PRO A 98 5.66 -7.21 13.03
C PRO A 98 6.38 -6.00 13.65
N SER A 99 6.61 -5.99 14.97
CA SER A 99 7.21 -4.86 15.71
C SER A 99 8.59 -4.40 15.19
N GLU A 100 9.28 -5.25 14.43
CA GLU A 100 10.64 -5.01 13.92
C GLU A 100 10.68 -4.59 12.44
N THR A 101 9.54 -4.59 11.72
CA THR A 101 9.50 -4.29 10.27
C THR A 101 8.20 -3.59 9.87
N PHE A 102 8.29 -2.73 8.85
CA PHE A 102 7.11 -2.09 8.23
C PHE A 102 6.69 -2.76 6.91
N LYS A 103 7.36 -3.86 6.52
CA LYS A 103 7.10 -4.60 5.27
C LYS A 103 6.24 -5.83 5.54
N ILE A 104 5.39 -6.18 4.56
CA ILE A 104 4.52 -7.38 4.60
C ILE A 104 5.33 -8.68 4.65
N GLN A 105 6.53 -8.67 4.06
CA GLN A 105 7.50 -9.75 4.14
C GLN A 105 8.87 -9.15 4.47
N ALA A 106 9.56 -9.73 5.46
CA ALA A 106 10.92 -9.34 5.81
C ALA A 106 11.78 -10.57 6.14
N THR A 107 13.09 -10.45 5.98
CA THR A 107 14.04 -11.44 6.47
C THR A 107 14.67 -10.92 7.74
N ILE A 108 14.39 -11.57 8.87
CA ILE A 108 14.92 -11.22 10.20
C ILE A 108 15.77 -12.39 10.69
N ASN A 109 17.05 -12.16 10.97
CA ASN A 109 18.00 -13.19 11.42
C ASN A 109 18.08 -14.43 10.51
N GLY A 110 17.92 -14.25 9.19
CA GLY A 110 17.94 -15.33 8.21
C GLY A 110 16.61 -16.09 8.05
N HIS A 111 15.59 -15.75 8.82
CA HIS A 111 14.24 -16.32 8.71
C HIS A 111 13.29 -15.35 8.00
N VAL A 112 12.44 -15.88 7.12
CA VAL A 112 11.37 -15.10 6.49
C VAL A 112 10.24 -14.93 7.50
N VAL A 113 9.99 -13.70 7.90
CA VAL A 113 8.87 -13.30 8.75
C VAL A 113 7.80 -12.68 7.87
N TYR A 114 6.60 -13.23 7.93
CA TYR A 114 5.43 -12.72 7.25
C TYR A 114 4.61 -11.85 8.20
N CYS A 115 3.97 -10.85 7.63
CA CYS A 115 2.93 -10.09 8.29
C CYS A 115 1.78 -11.03 8.72
N ALA A 116 1.28 -10.84 9.93
CA ALA A 116 0.10 -11.59 10.38
C ALA A 116 -1.14 -11.02 9.69
N VAL A 117 -1.89 -11.90 9.03
CA VAL A 117 -3.14 -11.55 8.36
C VAL A 117 -4.30 -11.88 9.28
N LYS A 118 -5.23 -10.95 9.44
CA LYS A 118 -6.49 -11.17 10.17
C LYS A 118 -7.66 -10.71 9.33
N SER A 119 -8.45 -11.66 8.81
CA SER A 119 -9.75 -11.34 8.20
C SER A 119 -10.62 -10.57 9.19
N ALA A 120 -11.35 -9.57 8.69
CA ALA A 120 -12.21 -8.72 9.48
C ALA A 120 -13.63 -8.76 8.91
N PRO A 121 -14.67 -9.02 9.72
CA PRO A 121 -16.04 -8.96 9.24
C PRO A 121 -16.40 -7.52 8.87
N LYS A 122 -17.26 -7.33 7.87
CA LYS A 122 -17.58 -6.02 7.29
C LYS A 122 -18.03 -5.02 8.34
N GLU A 123 -18.80 -5.47 9.33
CA GLU A 123 -19.38 -4.64 10.41
C GLU A 123 -18.31 -4.12 11.38
N LYS A 124 -17.09 -4.66 11.34
CA LYS A 124 -15.93 -4.22 12.14
C LYS A 124 -14.95 -3.36 11.35
N ILE A 125 -15.21 -3.13 10.06
CA ILE A 125 -14.40 -2.24 9.24
C ILE A 125 -15.08 -0.86 9.27
N PRO A 126 -14.36 0.21 9.62
CA PRO A 126 -14.89 1.57 9.56
C PRO A 126 -15.46 1.90 8.17
N MET A 127 -16.59 2.60 8.14
CA MET A 127 -17.29 2.86 6.88
C MET A 127 -16.45 3.75 5.94
N ASP A 128 -15.71 4.70 6.50
CA ASP A 128 -14.83 5.58 5.74
C ASP A 128 -13.69 4.81 5.05
N VAL A 129 -13.17 3.74 5.67
CA VAL A 129 -12.19 2.84 5.05
C VAL A 129 -12.81 2.12 3.85
N ILE A 130 -14.01 1.57 3.98
CA ILE A 130 -14.72 0.90 2.88
C ILE A 130 -15.02 1.87 1.75
N ASP A 131 -15.57 3.04 2.07
CA ASP A 131 -15.97 4.05 1.09
C ASP A 131 -14.76 4.59 0.33
N LEU A 132 -13.67 4.87 1.03
CA LEU A 132 -12.44 5.34 0.42
C LEU A 132 -11.81 4.26 -0.47
N ALA A 133 -11.83 3.00 -0.05
CA ALA A 133 -11.36 1.88 -0.87
C ALA A 133 -12.17 1.74 -2.18
N ILE A 134 -13.49 1.75 -2.08
CA ILE A 134 -14.38 1.70 -3.26
C ILE A 134 -14.12 2.89 -4.19
N LYS A 135 -13.95 4.09 -3.63
CA LYS A 135 -13.65 5.30 -4.40
C LYS A 135 -12.30 5.21 -5.13
N ALA A 136 -11.28 4.65 -4.47
CA ALA A 136 -9.97 4.44 -5.06
C ALA A 136 -10.02 3.43 -6.22
N ALA A 137 -10.62 2.26 -5.99
CA ALA A 137 -10.83 1.24 -7.02
C ALA A 137 -11.60 1.79 -8.23
N ASN A 138 -12.69 2.52 -7.99
CA ASN A 138 -13.50 3.16 -9.05
C ASN A 138 -12.76 4.24 -9.83
N SER A 139 -11.67 4.79 -9.29
CA SER A 139 -10.80 5.72 -10.04
C SER A 139 -9.92 5.01 -11.06
N ILE A 140 -9.73 3.68 -10.93
CA ILE A 140 -9.03 2.83 -11.89
C ILE A 140 -10.03 2.17 -12.85
N GLY A 141 -11.11 1.58 -12.34
CA GLY A 141 -12.11 0.90 -13.16
C GLY A 141 -13.15 0.11 -12.38
N LYS A 142 -13.74 -0.90 -13.02
CA LYS A 142 -14.78 -1.79 -12.46
C LYS A 142 -14.34 -3.26 -12.37
N GLY A 143 -13.04 -3.51 -12.32
CA GLY A 143 -12.46 -4.85 -12.14
C GLY A 143 -12.51 -5.36 -10.70
N LEU A 144 -11.65 -6.34 -10.45
CA LEU A 144 -11.26 -6.80 -9.12
C LEU A 144 -10.04 -6.00 -8.67
N TYR A 145 -10.11 -5.36 -7.51
CA TYR A 145 -9.01 -4.60 -6.95
C TYR A 145 -8.81 -4.94 -5.47
N GLY A 146 -7.57 -4.95 -5.01
CA GLY A 146 -7.23 -4.93 -3.58
C GLY A 146 -6.65 -3.56 -3.24
N VAL A 147 -7.33 -2.81 -2.39
CA VAL A 147 -6.91 -1.47 -1.98
C VAL A 147 -6.24 -1.57 -0.61
N ASP A 148 -5.01 -1.09 -0.53
CA ASP A 148 -4.24 -1.00 0.72
C ASP A 148 -4.43 0.37 1.34
N LEU A 149 -4.84 0.42 2.60
CA LEU A 149 -5.12 1.67 3.33
C LEU A 149 -4.42 1.69 4.68
N LYS A 150 -4.08 2.90 5.15
CA LYS A 150 -3.62 3.16 6.51
C LYS A 150 -4.54 4.15 7.19
N GLU A 151 -4.76 3.93 8.49
CA GLU A 151 -5.42 4.90 9.37
C GLU A 151 -4.35 5.58 10.25
N ALA A 152 -4.38 6.92 10.29
CA ALA A 152 -3.56 7.72 11.19
C ALA A 152 -4.24 9.08 11.46
N ASN A 153 -4.19 9.54 12.72
CA ASN A 153 -4.74 10.83 13.15
C ASN A 153 -6.19 11.05 12.66
N ASP A 154 -7.06 10.06 12.89
CA ASP A 154 -8.47 10.06 12.46
C ASP A 154 -8.69 10.26 10.95
N THR A 155 -7.66 9.98 10.14
CA THR A 155 -7.71 10.09 8.68
C THR A 155 -7.29 8.76 8.05
N THR A 156 -8.04 8.34 7.03
CA THR A 156 -7.73 7.17 6.22
C THR A 156 -7.02 7.59 4.92
N TYR A 157 -5.95 6.88 4.58
CA TYR A 157 -5.12 7.13 3.41
C TYR A 157 -5.02 5.88 2.54
N VAL A 158 -5.22 6.03 1.23
CA VAL A 158 -4.93 4.98 0.26
C VAL A 158 -3.45 4.96 -0.03
N ILE A 159 -2.85 3.78 0.11
CA ILE A 159 -1.42 3.55 -0.09
C ILE A 159 -1.15 2.99 -1.47
N GLU A 160 -1.99 2.05 -1.91
CA GLU A 160 -1.84 1.33 -3.18
C GLU A 160 -3.19 0.75 -3.63
N VAL A 161 -3.36 0.58 -4.95
CA VAL A 161 -4.47 -0.17 -5.55
C VAL A 161 -3.86 -1.26 -6.41
N ASN A 162 -4.08 -2.52 -6.03
CA ASN A 162 -3.62 -3.70 -6.74
C ASN A 162 -4.72 -4.17 -7.70
N ASP A 163 -4.43 -4.27 -8.99
CA ASP A 163 -5.35 -4.75 -10.04
C ASP A 163 -5.36 -6.28 -10.20
N ASN A 164 -4.43 -6.97 -9.54
CA ASN A 164 -4.41 -8.42 -9.37
C ASN A 164 -4.10 -8.76 -7.90
N PRO A 165 -5.04 -8.51 -6.97
CA PRO A 165 -4.79 -8.72 -5.56
C PRO A 165 -4.62 -10.20 -5.23
N SER A 166 -3.77 -10.47 -4.22
CA SER A 166 -3.75 -11.77 -3.55
C SER A 166 -5.11 -12.07 -2.91
N LEU A 167 -5.51 -13.33 -2.95
CA LEU A 167 -6.72 -13.86 -2.32
C LEU A 167 -6.35 -15.15 -1.58
N GLU A 168 -5.76 -14.98 -0.40
CA GLU A 168 -5.26 -16.07 0.44
C GLU A 168 -6.30 -16.46 1.50
N SER A 169 -6.27 -17.70 2.02
CA SER A 169 -7.33 -18.19 2.91
C SER A 169 -7.55 -17.31 4.14
N GLY A 170 -6.46 -16.87 4.81
CA GLY A 170 -6.54 -16.03 6.01
C GLY A 170 -7.07 -14.61 5.79
N GLU A 171 -7.10 -14.12 4.55
CA GLU A 171 -7.76 -12.85 4.21
C GLU A 171 -9.29 -13.01 4.18
N LEU A 172 -9.76 -14.20 3.86
CA LEU A 172 -11.13 -14.50 3.44
C LEU A 172 -11.96 -15.27 4.47
N ASP A 173 -11.46 -15.49 5.69
CA ASP A 173 -12.15 -16.30 6.71
C ASP A 173 -13.60 -15.85 7.00
N TYR A 174 -13.89 -14.54 6.94
CA TYR A 174 -15.26 -14.01 7.08
C TYR A 174 -16.05 -13.95 5.76
N TYR A 175 -15.44 -14.31 4.64
CA TYR A 175 -15.95 -14.11 3.28
C TYR A 175 -15.89 -15.39 2.44
N PRO A 176 -16.57 -16.48 2.84
CA PRO A 176 -16.47 -17.78 2.20
C PRO A 176 -16.99 -17.82 0.74
N ASN A 177 -17.74 -16.80 0.32
CA ASN A 177 -18.34 -16.73 -1.02
C ASN A 177 -17.55 -15.89 -2.02
N VAL A 178 -16.37 -15.36 -1.65
CA VAL A 178 -15.60 -14.42 -2.50
C VAL A 178 -15.33 -14.99 -3.89
N TYR A 179 -14.85 -16.23 -4.00
CA TYR A 179 -14.62 -16.86 -5.30
C TYR A 179 -15.91 -17.03 -6.11
N ARG A 180 -17.04 -17.33 -5.45
CA ARG A 180 -18.34 -17.43 -6.11
C ARG A 180 -18.76 -16.06 -6.66
N GLU A 181 -18.60 -14.99 -5.89
CA GLU A 181 -18.93 -13.63 -6.33
C GLU A 181 -18.07 -13.20 -7.52
N ILE A 182 -16.77 -13.47 -7.49
CA ILE A 182 -15.85 -13.22 -8.61
C ILE A 182 -16.28 -13.98 -9.86
N ILE A 183 -16.53 -15.29 -9.75
CA ILE A 183 -16.94 -16.13 -10.89
C ILE A 183 -18.30 -15.66 -11.44
N SER A 184 -19.25 -15.31 -10.57
CA SER A 184 -20.56 -14.84 -11.00
C SER A 184 -20.44 -13.55 -11.80
N TYR A 185 -19.64 -12.59 -11.31
CA TYR A 185 -19.34 -11.37 -12.05
C TYR A 185 -18.70 -11.64 -13.42
N LEU A 186 -17.67 -12.49 -13.48
CA LEU A 186 -16.98 -12.82 -14.74
C LEU A 186 -17.88 -13.56 -15.74
N THR A 187 -18.86 -14.32 -15.26
CA THR A 187 -19.80 -15.09 -16.10
C THR A 187 -21.11 -14.35 -16.39
N GLY A 188 -21.27 -13.12 -15.89
CA GLY A 188 -22.48 -12.31 -16.07
C GLY A 188 -23.71 -12.89 -15.34
N ARG A 189 -23.48 -13.62 -14.25
CA ARG A 189 -24.52 -14.24 -13.41
C ARG A 189 -24.77 -13.46 -12.13
#